data_AF-A0A6S6SBT6-F1
#
_entry.id   AF-A0A6S6SBT6-F1
#
_cell.length_a   1.000
_cell.length_b   1.000
_cell.length_c   1.000
_cell.angle_alpha   90.00
_cell.angle_beta   90.00
_cell.angle_gamma   90.00
#
_symmetry.space_group_name_H-M   'P 1'
#
loop_
_entity.id
_entity.type
_entity.pdbx_description
1 polymer ?
#
loop_
_entity_poly.entity_id
_entity_poly.type
_entity_poly.pdbx_seq_one_letter_code
_entity_poly.pdbx_strand_id
1 'polypeptide(L)'
;MNTLIKAYSASSLLRISILALIIPSPSLIAGTLDGAAEATGNSVSIGDGAAAGVSAVAVGENSFANAGFATAVGATSNANSIQSTAIGSAALADQPQATALGSFAQAIGEFSTAVGGAAEIEAQGGTALGANTFIEATNGTALGLEAYVTEAGAGSVALGSQSVASEANVISVGDADSGIIRRVTNVAPAINQYDAVNFGQFEQGLQNVRTDAFAGIAAAATFNSVTPSAPGKTAVSMGAAGYRGEHAVSVSVSHSVLNSQNNMQLNGGLSYDSSEHALGKVGVSWEF
;
A
#
# COMPACT_ATOMS: atom_id res chain seq x y z
N MET A 1 -86.58 38.18 54.68
CA MET A 1 -85.70 37.36 55.53
C MET A 1 -84.49 36.98 54.68
N ASN A 2 -83.39 37.74 54.79
CA ASN A 2 -82.24 37.42 55.66
C ASN A 2 -81.56 36.11 55.23
N THR A 3 -80.26 35.95 54.99
CA THR A 3 -79.02 36.74 54.95
C THR A 3 -77.98 35.69 54.46
N LEU A 4 -77.05 35.89 53.54
CA LEU A 4 -75.69 36.33 53.81
C LEU A 4 -74.85 36.19 52.54
N ILE A 5 -74.29 37.34 52.15
CA ILE A 5 -73.09 37.49 51.36
C ILE A 5 -71.90 36.93 52.16
N LYS A 6 -71.02 36.16 51.52
CA LYS A 6 -69.60 36.11 51.91
C LYS A 6 -68.73 36.31 50.68
N ALA A 7 -67.90 37.35 50.78
CA ALA A 7 -67.08 37.92 49.74
C ALA A 7 -65.71 37.25 49.61
N TYR A 8 -65.15 37.34 48.39
CA TYR A 8 -63.75 37.53 48.00
C TYR A 8 -62.61 36.84 48.77
N SER A 9 -61.76 36.11 48.03
CA SER A 9 -60.33 36.42 47.96
C SER A 9 -59.69 35.80 46.71
N ALA A 10 -58.73 36.53 46.16
CA ALA A 10 -58.18 36.45 44.81
C ALA A 10 -57.27 35.25 44.50
N SER A 11 -57.06 35.09 43.20
CA SER A 11 -55.83 34.62 42.52
C SER A 11 -55.54 33.11 42.46
N SER A 12 -55.72 32.51 41.27
CA SER A 12 -54.61 31.88 40.54
C SER A 12 -55.04 31.42 39.14
N LEU A 13 -54.35 31.99 38.16
CA LEU A 13 -53.90 31.41 36.88
C LEU A 13 -54.71 30.26 36.26
N LEU A 14 -55.24 30.57 35.08
CA LEU A 14 -55.70 29.70 34.01
C LEU A 14 -54.85 28.40 33.90
N ARG A 15 -55.39 27.26 34.35
CA ARG A 15 -54.94 25.94 33.89
C ARG A 15 -55.85 25.52 32.74
N ILE A 16 -55.32 25.52 31.52
CA ILE A 16 -55.96 24.85 30.39
C ILE A 16 -55.85 23.35 30.65
N SER A 17 -56.88 22.78 31.27
CA SER A 17 -57.10 21.34 31.30
C SER A 17 -57.58 20.92 29.91
N ILE A 18 -56.70 20.32 29.10
CA ILE A 18 -57.14 19.59 27.91
C ILE A 18 -57.88 18.35 28.42
N LEU A 19 -59.21 18.43 28.33
CA LEU A 19 -60.10 17.30 28.46
C LEU A 19 -59.71 16.29 27.36
N ALA A 20 -59.23 15.12 27.76
CA ALA A 20 -58.87 14.05 26.84
C ALA A 20 -60.10 13.66 26.00
N LEU A 21 -60.10 14.05 24.73
CA LEU A 21 -61.00 13.50 23.74
C LEU A 21 -60.52 12.06 23.49
N ILE A 22 -61.20 11.09 24.09
CA ILE A 22 -61.05 9.68 23.76
C ILE A 22 -61.58 9.50 22.34
N ILE A 23 -60.71 9.64 21.35
CA ILE A 23 -60.95 9.02 20.05
C ILE A 23 -60.65 7.53 20.29
N PRO A 24 -61.59 6.60 20.08
CA PRO A 24 -61.22 5.21 19.98
C PRO A 24 -60.24 5.12 18.81
N SER A 25 -58.95 4.92 19.11
CA SER A 25 -57.99 4.53 18.10
C SER A 25 -58.59 3.32 17.39
N PRO A 26 -58.60 3.26 16.04
CA PRO A 26 -58.89 2.00 15.39
C PRO A 26 -57.89 1.01 15.97
N SER A 27 -58.40 0.03 16.70
CA SER A 27 -57.63 -1.13 17.13
C SER A 27 -56.99 -1.65 15.85
N LEU A 28 -55.68 -1.47 15.71
CA LEU A 28 -54.95 -2.21 14.71
C LEU A 28 -55.27 -3.66 15.04
N ILE A 29 -55.98 -4.35 14.14
CA ILE A 29 -56.11 -5.80 14.21
C ILE A 29 -54.68 -6.30 14.03
N ALA A 30 -53.96 -6.47 15.14
CA ALA A 30 -52.79 -7.30 15.20
C ALA A 30 -53.31 -8.73 15.01
N GLY A 31 -53.56 -9.09 13.75
CA GLY A 31 -53.28 -10.46 13.36
C GLY A 31 -51.85 -10.72 13.80
N THR A 32 -51.62 -11.79 14.55
CA THR A 32 -50.28 -12.29 14.84
C THR A 32 -49.64 -12.61 13.50
N LEU A 33 -49.00 -11.62 12.89
CA LEU A 33 -48.09 -11.80 11.77
C LEU A 33 -46.85 -12.42 12.43
N ASP A 34 -46.65 -13.73 12.23
CA ASP A 34 -45.33 -14.33 12.42
C ASP A 34 -44.36 -13.47 11.59
N GLY A 35 -43.53 -12.64 12.27
CA GLY A 35 -42.70 -11.62 11.60
C GLY A 35 -42.85 -10.18 12.08
N ALA A 36 -43.37 -9.90 13.28
CA ALA A 36 -43.34 -8.52 13.80
C ALA A 36 -41.90 -7.99 13.97
N ALA A 37 -41.65 -6.72 13.61
CA ALA A 37 -40.38 -6.08 13.86
C ALA A 37 -40.15 -5.91 15.39
N GLU A 38 -38.96 -6.26 15.88
CA GLU A 38 -38.57 -6.18 17.28
C GLU A 38 -37.55 -5.05 17.51
N ALA A 39 -37.82 -4.15 18.44
CA ALA A 39 -36.92 -3.07 18.82
C ALA A 39 -36.76 -3.01 20.33
N THR A 40 -35.51 -3.00 20.80
CA THR A 40 -35.17 -2.85 22.22
C THR A 40 -34.35 -1.58 22.46
N GLY A 41 -34.72 -0.77 23.46
CA GLY A 41 -33.95 0.40 23.95
C GLY A 41 -33.49 1.41 22.90
N ASN A 42 -34.22 2.52 22.69
CA ASN A 42 -33.82 3.62 21.77
C ASN A 42 -33.39 3.17 20.36
N SER A 43 -33.99 2.11 19.83
CA SER A 43 -33.65 1.54 18.53
C SER A 43 -34.71 1.77 17.47
N VAL A 44 -34.36 1.44 16.23
CA VAL A 44 -35.24 1.50 15.06
C VAL A 44 -35.27 0.11 14.43
N SER A 45 -36.46 -0.51 14.31
CA SER A 45 -36.67 -1.72 13.52
C SER A 45 -37.80 -1.49 12.50
N ILE A 46 -37.51 -1.74 11.22
CA ILE A 46 -38.45 -1.53 10.10
C ILE A 46 -38.35 -2.71 9.13
N GLY A 47 -39.42 -3.48 9.00
CA GLY A 47 -39.49 -4.65 8.10
C GLY A 47 -40.02 -5.88 8.82
N ASP A 48 -40.63 -6.80 8.08
CA ASP A 48 -41.08 -8.09 8.63
C ASP A 48 -39.87 -8.87 9.16
N GLY A 49 -39.92 -9.33 10.40
CA GLY A 49 -38.84 -10.06 11.08
C GLY A 49 -37.61 -9.23 11.45
N ALA A 50 -37.63 -7.90 11.23
CA ALA A 50 -36.48 -7.05 11.55
C ALA A 50 -36.27 -6.96 13.07
N ALA A 51 -35.05 -7.15 13.57
CA ALA A 51 -34.75 -7.06 15.00
C ALA A 51 -33.58 -6.10 15.29
N ALA A 52 -33.75 -5.20 16.26
CA ALA A 52 -32.75 -4.24 16.68
C ALA A 52 -32.49 -4.27 18.20
N GLY A 53 -31.21 -4.41 18.55
CA GLY A 53 -30.67 -4.26 19.90
C GLY A 53 -30.67 -2.81 20.41
N VAL A 54 -30.08 -2.57 21.58
CA VAL A 54 -30.05 -1.24 22.23
C VAL A 54 -29.30 -0.22 21.38
N SER A 55 -29.94 0.92 21.11
CA SER A 55 -29.40 2.01 20.28
C SER A 55 -29.00 1.56 18.87
N ALA A 56 -29.57 0.47 18.38
CA ALA A 56 -29.27 -0.11 17.07
C ALA A 56 -30.32 0.29 16.02
N VAL A 57 -30.00 0.05 14.74
CA VAL A 57 -30.88 0.30 13.60
C VAL A 57 -30.96 -0.95 12.74
N ALA A 58 -32.16 -1.50 12.54
CA ALA A 58 -32.44 -2.60 11.63
C ALA A 58 -33.52 -2.19 10.61
N VAL A 59 -33.20 -2.18 9.32
CA VAL A 59 -34.15 -1.79 8.25
C VAL A 59 -34.08 -2.78 7.10
N GLY A 60 -35.12 -3.58 6.92
CA GLY A 60 -35.23 -4.61 5.90
C GLY A 60 -36.02 -5.83 6.39
N GLU A 61 -36.58 -6.60 5.47
CA GLU A 61 -37.16 -7.90 5.83
C GLU A 61 -36.05 -8.81 6.37
N ASN A 62 -36.29 -9.42 7.54
CA ASN A 62 -35.33 -10.25 8.26
C ASN A 62 -33.94 -9.58 8.45
N SER A 63 -33.88 -8.26 8.66
CA SER A 63 -32.63 -7.57 9.01
C SER A 63 -32.37 -7.64 10.51
N PHE A 64 -31.15 -7.97 10.93
CA PHE A 64 -30.79 -8.15 12.35
C PHE A 64 -29.63 -7.24 12.75
N ALA A 65 -29.88 -6.27 13.62
CA ALA A 65 -28.85 -5.49 14.30
C ALA A 65 -28.79 -5.93 15.78
N ASN A 66 -28.17 -7.09 16.03
CA ASN A 66 -28.34 -7.84 17.28
C ASN A 66 -27.66 -7.22 18.51
N ALA A 67 -26.64 -6.38 18.31
CA ALA A 67 -25.83 -5.81 19.38
C ALA A 67 -26.00 -4.30 19.54
N GLY A 68 -25.43 -3.77 20.62
CA GLY A 68 -25.49 -2.35 20.94
C GLY A 68 -24.82 -1.49 19.87
N PHE A 69 -25.49 -0.40 19.46
CA PHE A 69 -25.00 0.54 18.43
C PHE A 69 -24.76 -0.11 17.05
N ALA A 70 -25.29 -1.30 16.79
CA ALA A 70 -25.17 -1.95 15.48
C ALA A 70 -26.11 -1.31 14.45
N THR A 71 -25.76 -1.38 13.17
CA THR A 71 -26.61 -0.91 12.06
C THR A 71 -26.72 -1.99 11.00
N ALA A 72 -27.92 -2.49 10.73
CA ALA A 72 -28.24 -3.46 9.69
C ALA A 72 -29.28 -2.85 8.73
N VAL A 73 -28.94 -2.68 7.45
CA VAL A 73 -29.86 -2.10 6.45
C VAL A 73 -29.82 -2.93 5.17
N GLY A 74 -30.93 -3.60 4.87
CA GLY A 74 -31.09 -4.50 3.73
C GLY A 74 -31.86 -5.75 4.12
N ALA A 75 -32.56 -6.36 3.16
CA ALA A 75 -33.19 -7.65 3.41
C ALA A 75 -32.11 -8.67 3.81
N THR A 76 -32.34 -9.41 4.89
CA THR A 76 -31.43 -10.41 5.46
C THR A 76 -30.04 -9.91 5.89
N SER A 77 -29.85 -8.60 6.06
CA SER A 77 -28.58 -8.05 6.56
C SER A 77 -28.38 -8.34 8.06
N ASN A 78 -27.16 -8.66 8.48
CA ASN A 78 -26.82 -9.03 9.86
C ASN A 78 -25.64 -8.19 10.37
N ALA A 79 -25.86 -7.39 11.40
CA ALA A 79 -24.84 -6.71 12.18
C ALA A 79 -24.85 -7.29 13.61
N ASN A 80 -24.02 -8.31 13.86
CA ASN A 80 -24.15 -9.19 15.02
C ASN A 80 -23.42 -8.67 16.27
N SER A 81 -22.47 -7.76 16.10
CA SER A 81 -21.56 -7.33 17.17
C SER A 81 -21.65 -5.84 17.46
N ILE A 82 -21.12 -5.43 18.62
CA ILE A 82 -21.17 -4.03 19.08
C ILE A 82 -20.52 -3.12 18.03
N GLN A 83 -21.20 -2.01 17.70
CA GLN A 83 -20.75 -1.03 16.71
C GLN A 83 -20.49 -1.61 15.31
N SER A 84 -20.99 -2.80 15.00
CA SER A 84 -20.91 -3.37 13.65
C SER A 84 -21.91 -2.70 12.71
N THR A 85 -21.58 -2.61 11.42
CA THR A 85 -22.43 -2.01 10.40
C THR A 85 -22.52 -2.93 9.19
N ALA A 86 -23.72 -3.39 8.83
CA ALA A 86 -24.01 -4.19 7.65
C ALA A 86 -25.05 -3.48 6.78
N ILE A 87 -24.68 -3.01 5.59
CA ILE A 87 -25.58 -2.31 4.66
C ILE A 87 -25.53 -2.99 3.30
N GLY A 88 -26.65 -3.58 2.89
CA GLY A 88 -26.80 -4.38 1.67
C GLY A 88 -27.63 -5.64 1.94
N SER A 89 -28.29 -6.16 0.91
CA SER A 89 -29.02 -7.42 1.09
C SER A 89 -28.04 -8.55 1.40
N ALA A 90 -28.34 -9.33 2.44
CA ALA A 90 -27.46 -10.38 2.97
C ALA A 90 -26.05 -9.91 3.36
N ALA A 91 -25.83 -8.61 3.63
CA ALA A 91 -24.57 -8.12 4.18
C ALA A 91 -24.38 -8.66 5.62
N LEU A 92 -23.16 -9.04 5.98
CA LEU A 92 -22.81 -9.59 7.28
C LEU A 92 -21.62 -8.82 7.88
N ALA A 93 -21.83 -8.21 9.04
CA ALA A 93 -20.78 -7.68 9.90
C ALA A 93 -20.82 -8.42 11.23
N ASP A 94 -19.96 -9.43 11.38
CA ASP A 94 -20.11 -10.43 12.44
C ASP A 94 -19.35 -10.07 13.72
N GLN A 95 -18.22 -9.37 13.60
CA GLN A 95 -17.33 -9.05 14.72
C GLN A 95 -17.41 -7.58 15.15
N PRO A 96 -16.92 -7.24 16.36
CA PRO A 96 -16.95 -5.87 16.86
C PRO A 96 -16.30 -4.88 15.90
N GLN A 97 -16.96 -3.75 15.72
CA GLN A 97 -16.51 -2.65 14.84
C GLN A 97 -16.28 -3.05 13.37
N ALA A 98 -16.78 -4.22 12.94
CA ALA A 98 -16.75 -4.63 11.55
C ALA A 98 -17.76 -3.84 10.71
N THR A 99 -17.41 -3.52 9.47
CA THR A 99 -18.25 -2.77 8.53
C THR A 99 -18.34 -3.51 7.21
N ALA A 100 -19.53 -3.95 6.82
CA ALA A 100 -19.84 -4.58 5.54
C ALA A 100 -20.82 -3.70 4.73
N LEU A 101 -20.39 -3.21 3.58
CA LEU A 101 -21.18 -2.34 2.70
C LEU A 101 -21.25 -2.93 1.28
N GLY A 102 -22.38 -3.54 0.95
CA GLY A 102 -22.62 -4.19 -0.34
C GLY A 102 -23.52 -5.42 -0.19
N SER A 103 -24.21 -5.81 -1.26
CA SER A 103 -24.96 -7.07 -1.25
C SER A 103 -23.99 -8.23 -1.04
N PHE A 104 -24.28 -9.12 -0.08
CA PHE A 104 -23.40 -10.23 0.29
C PHE A 104 -22.01 -9.83 0.79
N ALA A 105 -21.77 -8.55 1.14
CA ALA A 105 -20.49 -8.17 1.76
C ALA A 105 -20.35 -8.83 3.14
N GLN A 106 -19.18 -9.38 3.45
CA GLN A 106 -18.88 -10.12 4.68
C GLN A 106 -17.65 -9.54 5.37
N ALA A 107 -17.87 -8.87 6.50
CA ALA A 107 -16.84 -8.36 7.40
C ALA A 107 -16.83 -9.26 8.65
N ILE A 108 -16.11 -10.39 8.56
CA ILE A 108 -16.07 -11.45 9.57
C ILE A 108 -14.90 -11.23 10.54
N GLY A 109 -13.86 -10.49 10.17
CA GLY A 109 -12.79 -10.10 11.08
C GLY A 109 -13.17 -8.95 12.02
N GLU A 110 -12.66 -8.95 13.25
CA GLU A 110 -12.76 -7.77 14.13
C GLU A 110 -12.06 -6.55 13.48
N PHE A 111 -12.64 -5.35 13.62
CA PHE A 111 -12.16 -4.13 12.96
C PHE A 111 -12.10 -4.18 11.42
N SER A 112 -12.71 -5.18 10.78
CA SER A 112 -12.66 -5.32 9.32
C SER A 112 -13.60 -4.34 8.61
N THR A 113 -13.23 -3.92 7.39
CA THR A 113 -14.08 -3.06 6.54
C THR A 113 -14.15 -3.63 5.12
N ALA A 114 -15.29 -4.24 4.78
CA ALA A 114 -15.58 -4.80 3.46
C ALA A 114 -16.56 -3.90 2.70
N VAL A 115 -16.14 -3.36 1.54
CA VAL A 115 -16.94 -2.46 0.71
C VAL A 115 -16.96 -2.98 -0.73
N GLY A 116 -18.12 -3.46 -1.17
CA GLY A 116 -18.32 -4.06 -2.48
C GLY A 116 -19.25 -5.27 -2.38
N GLY A 117 -19.94 -5.60 -3.48
CA GLY A 117 -20.76 -6.81 -3.51
C GLY A 117 -19.88 -8.06 -3.35
N ALA A 118 -20.26 -8.96 -2.44
CA ALA A 118 -19.48 -10.16 -2.11
C ALA A 118 -18.00 -9.88 -1.72
N ALA A 119 -17.68 -8.68 -1.23
CA ALA A 119 -16.39 -8.42 -0.60
C ALA A 119 -16.31 -9.19 0.73
N GLU A 120 -15.25 -9.95 0.97
CA GLU A 120 -15.13 -10.83 2.13
C GLU A 120 -13.79 -10.66 2.85
N ILE A 121 -13.86 -10.58 4.18
CA ILE A 121 -12.70 -10.44 5.06
C ILE A 121 -12.88 -11.38 6.25
N GLU A 122 -12.03 -12.40 6.32
CA GLU A 122 -12.05 -13.38 7.41
C GLU A 122 -11.21 -12.92 8.61
N ALA A 123 -10.13 -12.17 8.36
CA ALA A 123 -9.17 -11.82 9.40
C ALA A 123 -9.31 -10.41 9.98
N GLN A 124 -8.80 -10.25 11.20
CA GLN A 124 -8.80 -9.00 11.95
C GLN A 124 -8.09 -7.87 11.18
N GLY A 125 -8.67 -6.67 11.23
CA GLY A 125 -8.07 -5.43 10.72
C GLY A 125 -7.99 -5.36 9.19
N GLY A 126 -8.63 -6.28 8.46
CA GLY A 126 -8.62 -6.26 7.01
C GLY A 126 -9.43 -5.10 6.42
N THR A 127 -8.99 -4.56 5.29
CA THR A 127 -9.73 -3.55 4.52
C THR A 127 -9.88 -4.00 3.07
N ALA A 128 -11.11 -4.26 2.63
CA ALA A 128 -11.42 -4.70 1.29
C ALA A 128 -12.32 -3.68 0.58
N LEU A 129 -11.88 -3.19 -0.58
CA LEU A 129 -12.61 -2.23 -1.40
C LEU A 129 -12.66 -2.72 -2.85
N GLY A 130 -13.81 -3.24 -3.25
CA GLY A 130 -14.05 -3.85 -4.56
C GLY A 130 -15.05 -5.00 -4.45
N ALA A 131 -15.75 -5.32 -5.53
CA ALA A 131 -16.57 -6.52 -5.53
C ALA A 131 -15.68 -7.78 -5.52
N ASN A 132 -16.13 -8.86 -4.88
CA ASN A 132 -15.43 -10.15 -4.81
C ASN A 132 -13.98 -10.06 -4.30
N THR A 133 -13.61 -9.01 -3.57
CA THR A 133 -12.32 -8.97 -2.87
C THR A 133 -12.31 -10.01 -1.76
N PHE A 134 -11.18 -10.63 -1.50
CA PHE A 134 -11.04 -11.62 -0.44
C PHE A 134 -9.78 -11.36 0.40
N ILE A 135 -9.90 -11.40 1.73
CA ILE A 135 -8.78 -11.19 2.65
C ILE A 135 -8.81 -12.25 3.74
N GLU A 136 -7.84 -13.16 3.69
CA GLU A 136 -7.65 -14.20 4.71
C GLU A 136 -6.65 -13.79 5.80
N ALA A 137 -5.71 -12.88 5.50
CA ALA A 137 -4.65 -12.50 6.44
C ALA A 137 -4.96 -11.26 7.28
N THR A 138 -4.41 -11.24 8.49
CA THR A 138 -4.54 -10.10 9.41
C THR A 138 -3.90 -8.85 8.84
N ASN A 139 -4.56 -7.71 9.06
CA ASN A 139 -4.16 -6.40 8.55
C ASN A 139 -3.95 -6.35 7.02
N GLY A 140 -4.55 -7.27 6.28
CA GLY A 140 -4.51 -7.27 4.82
C GLY A 140 -5.34 -6.13 4.23
N THR A 141 -4.91 -5.61 3.08
CA THR A 141 -5.68 -4.60 2.33
C THR A 141 -5.86 -5.03 0.88
N ALA A 142 -7.10 -5.19 0.42
CA ALA A 142 -7.42 -5.56 -0.97
C ALA A 142 -8.18 -4.42 -1.65
N LEU A 143 -7.62 -3.85 -2.71
CA LEU A 143 -8.18 -2.69 -3.42
C LEU A 143 -8.37 -3.00 -4.91
N GLY A 144 -9.60 -3.33 -5.31
CA GLY A 144 -9.99 -3.63 -6.69
C GLY A 144 -10.85 -4.88 -6.81
N LEU A 145 -11.62 -4.99 -7.89
CA LEU A 145 -12.43 -6.19 -8.20
C LEU A 145 -11.55 -7.45 -8.13
N GLU A 146 -11.93 -8.43 -7.30
CA GLU A 146 -11.22 -9.71 -7.16
C GLU A 146 -9.78 -9.57 -6.65
N ALA A 147 -9.42 -8.45 -6.01
CA ALA A 147 -8.14 -8.36 -5.31
C ALA A 147 -8.12 -9.32 -4.10
N TYR A 148 -7.01 -10.02 -3.91
CA TYR A 148 -6.91 -11.11 -2.95
C TYR A 148 -5.65 -10.97 -2.09
N VAL A 149 -5.82 -11.01 -0.77
CA VAL A 149 -4.72 -11.13 0.18
C VAL A 149 -4.82 -12.51 0.81
N THR A 150 -3.85 -13.37 0.51
CA THR A 150 -3.84 -14.76 0.98
C THR A 150 -3.47 -14.83 2.45
N GLU A 151 -3.67 -15.98 3.10
CA GLU A 151 -3.25 -16.21 4.50
C GLU A 151 -1.77 -15.85 4.78
N ALA A 152 -0.89 -16.01 3.79
CA ALA A 152 0.53 -15.67 3.91
C ALA A 152 0.81 -14.15 3.79
N GLY A 153 -0.17 -13.38 3.32
CA GLY A 153 -0.10 -11.94 3.05
C GLY A 153 -0.31 -11.04 4.27
N ALA A 154 0.14 -11.43 5.46
CA ALA A 154 -0.05 -10.63 6.67
C ALA A 154 0.52 -9.21 6.53
N GLY A 155 -0.29 -8.20 6.83
CA GLY A 155 0.08 -6.77 6.70
C GLY A 155 0.40 -6.32 5.27
N SER A 156 -0.07 -7.04 4.26
CA SER A 156 0.20 -6.75 2.85
C SER A 156 -0.95 -6.01 2.15
N VAL A 157 -0.68 -5.48 0.97
CA VAL A 157 -1.65 -4.79 0.11
C VAL A 157 -1.72 -5.45 -1.27
N ALA A 158 -2.89 -5.92 -1.66
CA ALA A 158 -3.21 -6.27 -3.04
C ALA A 158 -3.85 -5.05 -3.74
N LEU A 159 -3.10 -4.40 -4.63
CA LEU A 159 -3.48 -3.15 -5.28
C LEU A 159 -3.82 -3.37 -6.75
N GLY A 160 -5.09 -3.22 -7.11
CA GLY A 160 -5.64 -3.39 -8.44
C GLY A 160 -6.52 -4.63 -8.58
N SER A 161 -7.36 -4.65 -9.62
CA SER A 161 -8.25 -5.80 -9.88
C SER A 161 -7.44 -7.09 -10.11
N GLN A 162 -7.84 -8.20 -9.49
CA GLN A 162 -7.14 -9.49 -9.59
C GLN A 162 -5.67 -9.43 -9.15
N SER A 163 -5.25 -8.42 -8.37
CA SER A 163 -3.94 -8.45 -7.73
C SER A 163 -3.96 -9.45 -6.57
N VAL A 164 -2.86 -10.19 -6.41
CA VAL A 164 -2.70 -11.17 -5.34
C VAL A 164 -1.49 -10.79 -4.50
N ALA A 165 -1.70 -10.60 -3.19
CA ALA A 165 -0.62 -10.44 -2.23
C ALA A 165 -0.46 -11.73 -1.41
N SER A 166 0.60 -12.48 -1.72
CA SER A 166 0.88 -13.82 -1.19
C SER A 166 2.09 -13.86 -0.24
N GLU A 167 2.63 -12.70 0.13
CA GLU A 167 3.79 -12.54 1.01
C GLU A 167 3.51 -11.47 2.06
N ALA A 168 4.05 -11.65 3.27
CA ALA A 168 3.86 -10.70 4.35
C ALA A 168 4.61 -9.38 4.10
N ASN A 169 4.02 -8.25 4.51
CA ASN A 169 4.63 -6.90 4.43
C ASN A 169 4.99 -6.43 3.01
N VAL A 170 4.21 -6.79 1.99
CA VAL A 170 4.43 -6.35 0.60
C VAL A 170 3.26 -5.52 0.06
N ILE A 171 3.50 -4.81 -1.03
CA ILE A 171 2.45 -4.27 -1.89
C ILE A 171 2.55 -5.00 -3.22
N SER A 172 1.58 -5.87 -3.50
CA SER A 172 1.45 -6.50 -4.81
C SER A 172 0.59 -5.64 -5.73
N VAL A 173 1.12 -5.31 -6.90
CA VAL A 173 0.40 -4.55 -7.93
C VAL A 173 -0.11 -5.45 -9.06
N GLY A 174 -0.14 -6.77 -8.85
CA GLY A 174 -0.48 -7.75 -9.88
C GLY A 174 -0.58 -9.17 -9.34
N ASP A 175 -0.54 -10.12 -10.25
CA ASP A 175 -0.41 -11.55 -9.98
C ASP A 175 0.47 -12.16 -11.08
N ALA A 176 1.72 -12.45 -10.74
CA ALA A 176 2.69 -12.97 -11.70
C ALA A 176 2.33 -14.39 -12.19
N ASP A 177 1.71 -15.20 -11.33
CA ASP A 177 1.35 -16.58 -11.64
C ASP A 177 0.23 -16.63 -12.68
N SER A 178 -0.68 -15.65 -12.65
CA SER A 178 -1.73 -15.44 -13.67
C SER A 178 -1.32 -14.51 -14.82
N GLY A 179 -0.06 -14.04 -14.85
CA GLY A 179 0.46 -13.15 -15.91
C GLY A 179 -0.06 -11.71 -15.85
N ILE A 180 -0.67 -11.30 -14.74
CA ILE A 180 -1.17 -9.95 -14.50
C ILE A 180 -0.04 -9.10 -13.93
N ILE A 181 0.71 -8.41 -14.79
CA ILE A 181 1.80 -7.52 -14.36
C ILE A 181 1.46 -6.08 -14.73
N ARG A 182 1.71 -5.15 -13.80
CA ARG A 182 1.43 -3.73 -14.00
C ARG A 182 2.71 -2.91 -14.02
N ARG A 183 2.72 -1.88 -14.86
CA ARG A 183 3.74 -0.82 -14.80
C ARG A 183 3.38 0.17 -13.70
N VAL A 184 4.35 0.52 -12.88
CA VAL A 184 4.29 1.69 -12.00
C VAL A 184 4.84 2.89 -12.77
N THR A 185 4.04 3.94 -12.98
CA THR A 185 4.40 5.11 -13.80
C THR A 185 4.33 6.40 -12.98
N ASN A 186 4.97 7.46 -13.46
CA ASN A 186 5.10 8.74 -12.75
C ASN A 186 5.87 8.64 -11.42
N VAL A 187 6.89 7.78 -11.39
CA VAL A 187 7.80 7.63 -10.24
C VAL A 187 8.88 8.70 -10.32
N ALA A 188 8.88 9.62 -9.36
CA ALA A 188 9.92 10.64 -9.23
C ALA A 188 11.28 9.99 -8.91
N PRO A 189 12.41 10.67 -9.19
CA PRO A 189 13.72 10.15 -8.84
C PRO A 189 13.87 9.84 -7.34
N ALA A 190 14.44 8.68 -7.01
CA ALA A 190 14.82 8.28 -5.66
C ALA A 190 15.80 9.28 -5.01
N ILE A 191 15.62 9.54 -3.70
CA ILE A 191 16.47 10.41 -2.87
C ILE A 191 17.05 9.63 -1.69
N ASN A 192 16.26 8.77 -1.05
CA ASN A 192 16.65 7.97 0.11
C ASN A 192 16.94 6.51 -0.26
N GLN A 193 17.53 5.76 0.68
CA GLN A 193 17.93 4.36 0.49
C GLN A 193 16.80 3.42 0.08
N TYR A 194 15.57 3.68 0.52
CA TYR A 194 14.40 2.80 0.31
C TYR A 194 13.40 3.36 -0.71
N ASP A 195 13.80 4.37 -1.49
CA ASP A 195 12.96 4.92 -2.56
C ASP A 195 13.02 4.03 -3.81
N ALA A 196 11.92 3.98 -4.56
CA ALA A 196 11.89 3.32 -5.86
C ALA A 196 12.72 4.10 -6.90
N VAL A 197 13.60 3.40 -7.62
CA VAL A 197 14.41 3.98 -8.71
C VAL A 197 13.61 3.96 -10.01
N ASN A 198 13.54 5.10 -10.70
CA ASN A 198 12.89 5.17 -12.01
C ASN A 198 13.86 4.84 -13.17
N PHE A 199 13.31 4.65 -14.38
CA PHE A 199 14.13 4.24 -15.53
C PHE A 199 15.21 5.26 -15.92
N GLY A 200 14.92 6.56 -15.79
CA GLY A 200 15.91 7.61 -16.12
C GLY A 200 17.13 7.59 -15.19
N GLN A 201 16.93 7.35 -13.89
CA GLN A 201 18.03 7.16 -12.94
C GLN A 201 18.85 5.91 -13.24
N PHE A 202 18.17 4.80 -13.61
CA PHE A 202 18.85 3.57 -14.02
C PHE A 202 19.72 3.78 -15.26
N GLU A 203 19.18 4.44 -16.29
CA GLU A 203 19.93 4.75 -17.52
C GLU A 203 21.14 5.65 -17.24
N GLN A 204 20.98 6.66 -16.38
CA GLN A 204 22.08 7.53 -15.97
C GLN A 204 23.18 6.75 -15.24
N GLY A 205 22.82 5.85 -14.32
CA GLY A 205 23.77 4.97 -13.65
C GLY A 205 24.56 4.11 -14.65
N LEU A 206 23.87 3.54 -15.64
CA LEU A 206 24.52 2.75 -16.70
C LEU A 206 25.44 3.60 -17.59
N GLN A 207 25.07 4.85 -17.87
CA GLN A 207 25.91 5.78 -18.63
C GLN A 207 27.20 6.11 -17.86
N ASN A 208 27.13 6.33 -16.55
CA ASN A 208 28.33 6.58 -15.72
C ASN A 208 29.28 5.39 -15.78
N VAL A 209 28.78 4.16 -15.57
CA VAL A 209 29.59 2.93 -15.65
C VAL A 209 30.25 2.76 -17.02
N ARG A 210 29.52 3.06 -18.11
CA ARG A 210 30.07 3.00 -19.47
C ARG A 210 31.16 4.04 -19.70
N THR A 211 30.96 5.26 -19.21
CA THR A 211 31.91 6.36 -19.33
C THR A 211 33.20 6.00 -18.60
N ASP A 212 33.11 5.57 -17.33
CA ASP A 212 34.28 5.17 -16.53
C ASP A 212 35.03 3.98 -17.16
N ALA A 213 34.32 2.99 -17.69
CA ALA A 213 34.94 1.86 -18.38
C ALA A 213 35.68 2.28 -19.65
N PHE A 214 35.08 3.17 -20.46
CA PHE A 214 35.72 3.64 -21.69
C PHE A 214 36.91 4.56 -21.40
N ALA A 215 36.80 5.41 -20.37
CA ALA A 215 37.88 6.25 -19.86
C ALA A 215 39.06 5.39 -19.37
N GLY A 216 38.78 4.32 -18.62
CA GLY A 216 39.79 3.35 -18.20
C GLY A 216 40.48 2.61 -19.35
N ILE A 217 39.74 2.25 -20.41
CA ILE A 217 40.34 1.66 -21.64
C ILE A 217 41.24 2.68 -22.34
N ALA A 218 40.79 3.93 -22.47
CA ALA A 218 41.61 5.00 -23.01
C ALA A 218 42.89 5.16 -22.19
N ALA A 219 42.80 5.23 -20.85
CA ALA A 219 43.94 5.32 -19.94
C ALA A 219 44.91 4.16 -20.08
N ALA A 220 44.43 2.93 -20.21
CA ALA A 220 45.28 1.76 -20.40
C ALA A 220 46.01 1.79 -21.75
N ALA A 221 45.37 2.34 -22.79
CA ALA A 221 45.92 2.43 -24.14
C ALA A 221 46.97 3.54 -24.30
N THR A 222 47.06 4.50 -23.36
CA THR A 222 48.08 5.56 -23.44
C THR A 222 49.50 5.04 -23.17
N PHE A 223 49.66 3.96 -22.40
CA PHE A 223 50.99 3.52 -21.98
C PHE A 223 51.81 2.95 -23.12
N ASN A 224 52.87 3.67 -23.43
CA ASN A 224 53.99 3.27 -24.26
C ASN A 224 55.22 2.96 -23.41
N SER A 225 56.00 1.97 -23.85
CA SER A 225 57.35 1.70 -23.34
C SER A 225 58.34 2.10 -24.43
N VAL A 226 59.38 2.83 -24.06
CA VAL A 226 60.46 3.25 -24.96
C VAL A 226 61.76 2.67 -24.45
N THR A 227 62.47 1.96 -25.32
CA THR A 227 63.74 1.33 -24.94
C THR A 227 64.82 2.38 -24.73
N PRO A 228 65.44 2.46 -23.54
CA PRO A 228 66.56 3.37 -23.30
C PRO A 228 67.76 3.05 -24.21
N SER A 229 68.50 4.08 -24.61
CA SER A 229 69.57 3.95 -25.62
C SER A 229 70.79 3.13 -25.17
N ALA A 230 70.95 2.89 -23.88
CA ALA A 230 72.05 2.12 -23.31
C ALA A 230 71.70 1.55 -21.92
N PRO A 231 72.39 0.50 -21.46
CA PRO A 231 72.28 0.00 -20.09
C PRO A 231 72.45 1.11 -19.03
N GLY A 232 71.59 1.11 -18.01
CA GLY A 232 71.59 2.10 -16.93
C GLY A 232 70.97 3.46 -17.31
N LYS A 233 70.46 3.63 -18.53
CA LYS A 233 69.73 4.84 -18.94
C LYS A 233 68.24 4.72 -18.63
N THR A 234 67.63 5.86 -18.37
CA THR A 234 66.18 6.04 -18.20
C THR A 234 65.62 6.79 -19.40
N ALA A 235 64.50 6.32 -19.94
CA ALA A 235 63.71 7.01 -20.94
C ALA A 235 62.37 7.43 -20.31
N VAL A 236 61.88 8.60 -20.71
CA VAL A 236 60.55 9.10 -20.36
C VAL A 236 59.76 9.23 -21.65
N SER A 237 58.50 8.81 -21.63
CA SER A 237 57.57 8.96 -22.75
C SER A 237 56.24 9.50 -22.25
N MET A 238 55.52 10.14 -23.17
CA MET A 238 54.17 10.59 -22.97
C MET A 238 53.26 9.86 -23.95
N GLY A 239 52.03 9.61 -23.55
CA GLY A 239 51.03 8.94 -24.36
C GLY A 239 49.70 9.67 -24.29
N ALA A 240 48.93 9.58 -25.36
CA ALA A 240 47.55 10.04 -25.42
C ALA A 240 46.73 9.02 -26.20
N ALA A 241 45.52 8.75 -25.77
CA ALA A 241 44.63 7.79 -26.41
C ALA A 241 43.18 8.23 -26.29
N GLY A 242 42.34 7.76 -27.22
CA GLY A 242 40.90 7.96 -27.18
C GLY A 242 40.17 6.66 -27.45
N TYR A 243 39.08 6.41 -26.73
CA TYR A 243 38.24 5.24 -26.91
C TYR A 243 36.76 5.60 -26.73
N ARG A 244 35.99 5.47 -27.83
CA ARG A 244 34.53 5.63 -27.84
C ARG A 244 34.00 6.94 -27.20
N GLY A 245 34.74 8.05 -27.37
CA GLY A 245 34.37 9.38 -26.86
C GLY A 245 35.20 9.81 -25.64
N GLU A 246 35.75 8.86 -24.91
CA GLU A 246 36.64 9.14 -23.78
C GLU A 246 38.10 9.27 -24.23
N HIS A 247 38.90 9.97 -23.43
CA HIS A 247 40.29 10.25 -23.74
C HIS A 247 41.14 10.25 -22.47
N ALA A 248 42.43 9.97 -22.63
CA ALA A 248 43.37 9.94 -21.51
C ALA A 248 44.77 10.34 -21.97
N VAL A 249 45.59 10.72 -21.00
CA VAL A 249 47.02 11.01 -21.19
C VAL A 249 47.85 10.29 -20.14
N SER A 250 49.07 9.87 -20.48
CA SER A 250 50.00 9.28 -19.52
C SER A 250 51.41 9.79 -19.65
N VAL A 251 52.16 9.62 -18.55
CA VAL A 251 53.62 9.68 -18.52
C VAL A 251 54.13 8.30 -18.11
N SER A 252 55.05 7.75 -18.92
CA SER A 252 55.70 6.46 -18.68
C SER A 252 57.21 6.63 -18.56
N VAL A 253 57.84 5.86 -17.68
CA VAL A 253 59.28 5.81 -17.47
C VAL A 253 59.74 4.38 -17.70
N SER A 254 60.80 4.22 -18.49
CA SER A 254 61.45 2.95 -18.78
C SER A 254 62.92 3.04 -18.35
N HIS A 255 63.41 2.08 -17.57
CA HIS A 255 64.80 2.04 -17.09
C HIS A 255 65.46 0.72 -17.50
N SER A 256 66.61 0.80 -18.18
CA SER A 256 67.38 -0.38 -18.58
C SER A 256 68.29 -0.83 -17.45
N VAL A 257 68.14 -2.08 -17.01
CA VAL A 257 68.90 -2.68 -15.90
C VAL A 257 70.21 -3.24 -16.47
N LEU A 258 71.33 -2.81 -15.89
CA LEU A 258 72.69 -3.05 -16.39
C LEU A 258 73.06 -4.55 -16.43
N ASN A 259 73.08 -5.15 -17.63
CA ASN A 259 73.96 -6.30 -17.92
C ASN A 259 74.32 -6.35 -19.42
N SER A 260 75.61 -6.54 -19.74
CA SER A 260 76.13 -6.59 -21.12
C SER A 260 75.74 -7.85 -21.89
N GLN A 261 75.01 -8.78 -21.26
CA GLN A 261 74.56 -10.04 -21.87
C GLN A 261 73.03 -10.26 -21.81
N ASN A 262 72.27 -9.47 -21.04
CA ASN A 262 70.82 -9.57 -20.93
C ASN A 262 70.22 -8.14 -20.88
N ASN A 263 69.52 -7.74 -21.94
CA ASN A 263 68.88 -6.42 -22.02
C ASN A 263 67.52 -6.45 -21.29
N MET A 264 67.53 -6.24 -19.96
CA MET A 264 66.31 -6.14 -19.15
C MET A 264 65.88 -4.69 -18.96
N GLN A 265 64.57 -4.44 -19.01
CA GLN A 265 63.96 -3.12 -18.87
C GLN A 265 62.80 -3.16 -17.87
N LEU A 266 62.80 -2.23 -16.92
CA LEU A 266 61.68 -1.96 -16.02
C LEU A 266 60.85 -0.81 -16.60
N ASN A 267 59.53 -0.96 -16.61
CA ASN A 267 58.58 0.02 -17.11
C ASN A 267 57.60 0.39 -16.01
N GLY A 268 57.32 1.68 -15.87
CA GLY A 268 56.29 2.21 -14.98
C GLY A 268 55.59 3.39 -15.64
N GLY A 269 54.32 3.61 -15.35
CA GLY A 269 53.61 4.78 -15.88
C GLY A 269 52.38 5.12 -15.07
N LEU A 270 51.97 6.39 -15.18
CA LEU A 270 50.73 6.92 -14.62
C LEU A 270 49.92 7.56 -15.76
N SER A 271 48.64 7.24 -15.81
CA SER A 271 47.66 7.79 -16.77
C SER A 271 46.55 8.52 -16.03
N TYR A 272 45.94 9.50 -16.68
CA TYR A 272 44.80 10.26 -16.19
C TYR A 272 43.76 10.39 -17.32
N ASP A 273 42.51 10.01 -17.05
CA ASP A 273 41.43 9.98 -18.03
C ASP A 273 40.40 11.09 -17.87
N SER A 274 39.50 11.18 -18.86
CA SER A 274 38.42 12.16 -18.95
C SER A 274 37.35 12.02 -17.87
N SER A 275 37.28 10.88 -17.17
CA SER A 275 36.44 10.68 -15.98
C SER A 275 37.18 11.02 -14.68
N GLU A 276 38.33 11.71 -14.75
CA GLU A 276 39.14 12.13 -13.60
C GLU A 276 39.77 10.98 -12.80
N HIS A 277 39.89 9.77 -13.39
CA HIS A 277 40.55 8.64 -12.73
C HIS A 277 42.03 8.56 -13.11
N ALA A 278 42.84 8.08 -12.17
CA ALA A 278 44.25 7.77 -12.38
C ALA A 278 44.47 6.26 -12.51
N LEU A 279 45.28 5.84 -13.46
CA LEU A 279 45.63 4.43 -13.66
C LEU A 279 47.15 4.27 -13.65
N GLY A 280 47.64 3.27 -12.91
CA GLY A 280 49.06 2.94 -12.84
C GLY A 280 49.39 1.64 -13.57
N LYS A 281 50.50 1.61 -14.29
CA LYS A 281 51.02 0.40 -14.95
C LYS A 281 52.47 0.18 -14.57
N VAL A 282 52.83 -1.07 -14.30
CA VAL A 282 54.22 -1.52 -14.16
C VAL A 282 54.44 -2.74 -15.05
N GLY A 283 55.66 -2.93 -15.55
CA GLY A 283 55.99 -4.06 -16.41
C GLY A 283 57.48 -4.29 -16.52
N VAL A 284 57.85 -5.47 -17.00
CA VAL A 284 59.24 -5.86 -17.26
C VAL A 284 59.32 -6.35 -18.70
N SER A 285 60.39 -5.99 -19.40
CA SER A 285 60.69 -6.48 -20.75
C SER A 285 62.12 -6.99 -20.77
N TRP A 286 62.40 -8.05 -21.53
CA TRP A 286 63.76 -8.59 -21.69
C TRP A 286 63.97 -9.10 -23.12
N GLU A 287 65.23 -9.12 -23.55
CA GLU A 287 65.69 -9.64 -24.84
C GLU A 287 66.64 -10.83 -24.58
N PHE A 288 66.59 -11.87 -25.40
CA PHE A 288 67.39 -13.10 -25.29
C PHE A 288 68.01 -13.50 -26.64
#